data_AF-A0D2E6-F1
#
_entry.id   AF-A0D2E6-F1
#
_cell.length_a   1.000
_cell.length_b   1.000
_cell.length_c   1.000
_cell.angle_alpha   90.00
_cell.angle_beta   90.00
_cell.angle_gamma   90.00
#
_symmetry.space_group_name_H-M   'P 1'
#
loop_
_entity.id
_entity.type
_entity.pdbx_description
1 polymer ?
#
loop_
_entity_poly.entity_id
_entity_poly.type
_entity_poly.pdbx_seq_one_letter_code
_entity_poly.pdbx_strand_id
1 'polypeptide(L)' 'MAKSKNATSHHNARKHHRNGIKKLPNQRYTSLNGCNQRFAKNRRFAIKNDPSIKKNKSVETRLAKRKAKKNIH' A
#
# COMPACT_ATOMS: atom_id res chain seq x y z
N MET A 1 46.70 -3.81 -29.08
CA MET A 1 45.44 -3.24 -28.57
C MET A 1 45.64 -1.79 -28.17
N ALA A 2 44.88 -0.86 -28.77
CA ALA A 2 44.81 0.51 -28.27
C ALA A 2 43.87 0.57 -27.05
N LYS A 3 44.26 1.26 -25.99
CA LYS A 3 43.43 1.43 -24.79
C LYS A 3 42.34 2.47 -25.07
N SER A 4 41.10 2.19 -24.68
CA SER A 4 39.97 3.12 -24.71
C SER A 4 39.58 3.57 -23.29
N LYS A 5 38.71 4.58 -23.17
CA LYS A 5 38.16 4.97 -21.87
C LYS A 5 37.13 3.93 -21.40
N ASN A 6 37.29 3.42 -20.19
CA ASN A 6 36.49 2.30 -19.68
C ASN A 6 35.10 2.73 -19.14
N ALA A 7 34.94 3.95 -18.64
CA ALA A 7 33.66 4.48 -18.14
C ALA A 7 33.64 6.02 -18.11
N THR A 8 32.45 6.63 -18.28
CA THR A 8 32.24 8.08 -18.07
C THR A 8 30.80 8.38 -17.66
N SER A 9 30.61 9.34 -16.75
CA SER A 9 29.30 9.84 -16.31
C SER A 9 28.98 11.24 -16.88
N HIS A 10 29.79 11.74 -17.82
CA HIS A 10 29.81 13.14 -18.27
C HIS A 10 28.44 13.69 -18.74
N HIS A 11 27.56 12.82 -19.25
CA HIS A 11 26.25 13.24 -19.74
C HIS A 11 25.08 12.73 -18.90
N ASN A 12 25.33 12.01 -17.81
CA ASN A 12 24.27 11.41 -17.01
C ASN A 12 23.42 12.50 -16.33
N ALA A 13 24.06 13.47 -15.68
CA ALA A 13 23.35 14.59 -15.04
C ALA A 13 22.50 15.37 -16.05
N ARG A 14 23.07 15.72 -17.21
CA ARG A 14 22.34 16.41 -18.29
C ARG A 14 21.15 15.58 -18.77
N LYS A 15 21.32 14.27 -18.98
CA LYS A 15 20.24 13.37 -19.40
C LYS A 15 19.13 13.26 -18.35
N HIS A 16 19.47 13.14 -17.07
CA HIS A 16 18.49 13.06 -15.97
C HIS A 16 17.70 14.37 -15.82
N HIS A 17 18.35 15.52 -16.03
CA HIS A 17 17.72 16.83 -15.88
C HIS A 17 16.92 17.27 -17.11
N ARG A 18 17.15 16.69 -18.31
CA ARG A 18 16.35 16.99 -19.52
C ARG A 18 14.83 16.85 -19.30
N ASN A 19 14.41 15.83 -18.54
CA ASN A 19 13.01 15.61 -18.18
C ASN A 19 12.68 16.03 -16.74
N GLY A 20 13.69 16.45 -15.98
CA GLY A 20 13.64 16.73 -14.56
C GLY A 20 13.56 15.47 -13.70
N ILE A 21 14.31 15.45 -12.59
CA ILE A 21 14.20 14.41 -11.57
C ILE A 21 12.95 14.71 -10.73
N LYS A 22 11.87 13.95 -10.95
CA LYS A 22 10.60 14.17 -10.25
C LYS A 22 10.65 13.63 -8.82
N LYS A 23 10.13 14.41 -7.87
CA LYS A 23 9.89 13.94 -6.50
C LYS A 23 8.66 13.04 -6.46
N LEU A 24 8.65 12.06 -5.57
CA LEU A 24 7.44 11.26 -5.33
C LEU A 24 6.34 12.13 -4.71
N PRO A 25 5.07 11.94 -5.09
CA PRO A 25 3.95 12.66 -4.50
C PRO A 25 3.72 12.24 -3.04
N ASN A 26 3.35 13.19 -2.18
CA ASN A 26 2.93 12.90 -0.81
C ASN A 26 1.45 12.48 -0.80
N GLN A 27 1.18 11.20 -0.52
CA GLN A 27 -0.18 10.65 -0.48
C GLN A 27 -0.71 10.64 0.95
N ARG A 28 -1.98 11.04 1.14
CA ARG A 28 -2.66 11.02 2.45
C ARG A 28 -2.71 9.63 3.08
N TYR A 29 -2.83 8.59 2.26
CA TYR A 29 -2.89 7.20 2.69
C TYR A 29 -1.72 6.43 2.09
N THR A 30 -0.84 5.92 2.95
CA THR A 30 0.35 5.18 2.56
C THR A 30 0.12 3.67 2.62
N SER A 31 1.01 2.91 1.98
CA SER A 31 0.98 1.44 2.06
C SER A 31 1.36 0.95 3.47
N LEU A 32 0.71 -0.12 3.94
CA LEU A 32 1.09 -0.82 5.18
C LEU A 32 2.16 -1.91 4.96
N ASN A 33 2.92 -1.82 3.86
CA ASN A 33 3.97 -2.78 3.55
C ASN A 33 5.10 -2.63 4.59
N GLY A 34 5.54 -3.75 5.16
CA GLY A 34 6.52 -3.75 6.25
C GLY A 34 5.93 -3.48 7.64
N CYS A 35 4.63 -3.19 7.77
CA CYS A 35 3.99 -3.13 9.09
C CYS A 35 3.92 -4.53 9.73
N ASN A 36 4.00 -4.57 11.06
CA ASN A 36 3.86 -5.81 11.82
C ASN A 36 2.56 -6.54 11.46
N GLN A 37 2.67 -7.84 11.15
CA GLN A 37 1.53 -8.68 10.76
C GLN A 37 0.43 -8.72 11.82
N ARG A 38 0.76 -8.68 13.12
CA ARG A 38 -0.22 -8.63 14.21
C ARG A 38 -1.07 -7.36 14.14
N PHE A 39 -0.42 -6.21 13.90
CA PHE A 39 -1.11 -4.94 13.71
C PHE A 39 -1.98 -4.94 12.46
N ALA A 40 -1.45 -5.41 11.33
CA ALA A 40 -2.19 -5.48 10.08
C ALA A 40 -3.45 -6.36 10.21
N LYS A 41 -3.34 -7.52 10.88
CA LYS A 41 -4.47 -8.41 11.18
C LYS A 41 -5.50 -7.71 12.09
N ASN A 42 -5.06 -7.11 13.19
CA ASN A 42 -5.95 -6.41 14.12
C ASN A 42 -6.71 -5.27 13.45
N ARG A 43 -6.01 -4.40 12.70
CA ARG A 43 -6.61 -3.30 11.94
C ARG A 43 -7.69 -3.78 10.98
N ARG A 44 -7.46 -4.90 10.28
CA ARG A 44 -8.46 -5.51 9.37
C ARG A 44 -9.72 -5.95 10.12
N PHE A 45 -9.58 -6.53 11.32
CA PHE A 45 -10.73 -6.93 12.12
C PHE A 45 -11.46 -5.72 12.72
N ALA A 46 -10.74 -4.71 13.19
CA ALA A 46 -11.33 -3.46 13.70
C ALA A 46 -12.20 -2.78 12.64
N ILE A 47 -11.64 -2.51 11.46
CA ILE A 47 -12.37 -1.88 10.34
C ILE A 47 -13.58 -2.72 9.91
N LYS A 48 -13.45 -4.05 9.89
CA LYS A 48 -14.54 -4.94 9.48
C LYS A 48 -15.73 -4.88 10.44
N ASN A 49 -15.48 -4.79 11.74
CA ASN A 49 -16.50 -4.89 12.77
C ASN A 49 -17.05 -3.53 13.23
N ASP A 50 -16.39 -2.43 12.90
CA ASP A 50 -16.85 -1.07 13.20
C ASP A 50 -18.14 -0.74 12.41
N PRO A 51 -19.26 -0.41 13.10
CA PRO A 51 -20.51 -0.06 12.43
C PRO A 51 -20.52 1.35 11.83
N SER A 52 -19.61 2.24 12.25
CA SER A 52 -19.54 3.62 11.73
C SER A 52 -18.98 3.69 10.30
N ILE A 53 -18.21 2.68 9.90
CA ILE A 53 -17.61 2.59 8.58
C ILE A 53 -18.63 2.02 7.60
N LYS A 54 -18.93 2.79 6.54
CA LYS A 54 -19.81 2.35 5.46
C LYS A 54 -19.19 1.16 4.72
N LYS A 55 -19.92 0.04 4.65
CA LYS A 55 -19.49 -1.19 3.97
C LYS A 55 -20.48 -1.55 2.87
N ASN A 56 -20.01 -2.38 1.93
CA ASN A 56 -20.87 -2.90 0.86
C ASN A 56 -21.96 -3.82 1.44
N LYS A 57 -23.14 -3.83 0.81
CA LYS A 57 -24.30 -4.64 1.25
C LYS A 57 -23.94 -6.12 1.43
N SER A 58 -23.15 -6.70 0.53
CA SER A 58 -22.72 -8.11 0.59
C SER A 58 -21.81 -8.42 1.79
N VAL A 59 -21.07 -7.44 2.29
CA VAL A 59 -20.21 -7.58 3.47
C VAL A 59 -21.07 -7.55 4.72
N GLU A 60 -22.01 -6.60 4.80
CA GLU A 60 -22.96 -6.49 5.91
C GLU A 60 -23.84 -7.73 6.07
N THR A 61 -24.40 -8.26 4.97
CA THR A 61 -25.20 -9.50 5.02
C THR A 61 -24.37 -10.69 5.53
N ARG A 62 -23.11 -10.81 5.10
CA ARG A 62 -22.19 -11.85 5.58
C ARG A 62 -21.89 -11.69 7.07
N LEU A 63 -21.68 -10.46 7.55
CA LEU A 63 -21.46 -10.13 8.96
C LEU A 63 -22.68 -10.49 9.80
N ALA A 64 -23.88 -10.11 9.36
CA ALA A 64 -25.14 -10.44 10.02
C ALA A 64 -25.36 -11.96 10.11
N LYS A 65 -25.18 -12.70 9.01
CA LYS A 65 -25.25 -14.17 8.98
C LYS A 65 -24.25 -14.81 9.96
N ARG A 66 -23.03 -14.27 10.04
CA ARG A 66 -22.00 -14.78 10.95
C ARG A 66 -22.32 -14.51 12.41
N LYS A 67 -22.91 -13.35 12.74
CA LYS A 67 -23.42 -13.03 14.08
C LYS A 67 -24.57 -13.97 14.46
N ALA A 68 -25.55 -14.16 13.57
CA ALA A 68 -26.66 -15.09 13.79
C ALA A 68 -26.18 -16.52 14.07
N LYS A 69 -25.21 -17.03 13.29
CA LYS A 69 -24.63 -18.37 13.53
C LYS A 69 -23.90 -18.48 14.87
N LYS A 70 -23.25 -17.40 15.34
CA LYS A 70 -22.51 -17.41 16.61
C LYS A 70 -23.45 -17.50 17.82
N ASN A 71 -24.68 -17.00 17.70
CA ASN A 71 -25.67 -16.96 18.80
C ASN A 71 -26.47 -18.27 18.95
N ILE A 72 -26.19 -19.30 18.15
CA ILE A 72 -26.91 -20.59 18.13
C ILE A 72 -26.13 -21.68 18.89
N HIS A 73 -24.96 -21.33 19.45
CA HIS A 73 -24.20 -22.15 20.40
C HIS A 73 -24.20 -21.46 21.76
#